data_AF-A0A1G8CVJ9-F1
#
_entry.id   AF-A0A1G8CVJ9-F1
#
_cell.length_a   1.000
_cell.length_b   1.000
_cell.length_c   1.000
_cell.angle_alpha   90.00
_cell.angle_beta   90.00
_cell.angle_gamma   90.00
#
_symmetry.space_group_name_H-M   'P 1'
#
loop_
_entity.id
_entity.type
_entity.pdbx_description
1 polymer ?
#
loop_
_entity_poly.entity_id
_entity_poly.type
_entity_poly.pdbx_seq_one_letter_code
_entity_poly.pdbx_strand_id
1 'polypeptide(L)'
;MTRRLILVWLVCLAFAGGTYMVCVPQPTADAELRKAQAEFRAAGIDASLAVMERDEALEERDELAEAVSAYSAVLEAQEVFTAAASKAQAALDSAKGKVDVSALRKRAQTAQAKAFGVKRDASIVLAQKVILDELTTEVTSVVAAHEKKVTEEAARKAAAARESSSSSKGWLSDARRTLDSYGGSWVKLRSYDGNCGGSFHIGCNFSATDIGIHSSWATKGASYRNWVIMHELAHSYQRKAWGAIHASPTYKRLFNGEIELLANCMAKHRGQGWGGNRCTPERTAWAAGIWAGNVRG
;
A
#
# COMPACT_ATOMS: atom_id res chain seq x y z
N MET A 1 37.22 -29.83 51.57
CA MET A 1 38.02 -30.24 52.74
C MET A 1 37.09 -30.60 53.89
N THR A 2 36.53 -31.82 53.91
CA THR A 2 35.65 -32.27 55.03
C THR A 2 35.52 -33.80 55.08
N ARG A 3 36.45 -34.56 54.48
CA ARG A 3 36.48 -36.03 54.53
C ARG A 3 37.44 -36.60 55.59
N ARG A 4 38.32 -35.79 56.18
CA ARG A 4 39.32 -36.23 57.17
C ARG A 4 38.86 -36.14 58.63
N LEU A 5 37.79 -35.38 58.92
CA LEU A 5 37.28 -35.20 60.29
C LEU A 5 36.29 -36.29 60.75
N ILE A 6 35.63 -36.98 59.82
CA ILE A 6 34.68 -38.06 60.13
C ILE A 6 35.42 -39.35 60.53
N LEU A 7 36.63 -39.58 60.01
CA LEU A 7 37.42 -40.79 60.31
C LEU A 7 38.04 -40.77 61.72
N VAL A 8 38.25 -39.60 62.32
CA VAL A 8 38.83 -39.48 63.69
C VAL A 8 37.77 -39.80 64.75
N TRP A 9 36.51 -39.45 64.51
CA TRP A 9 35.41 -39.75 65.43
C TRP A 9 35.06 -41.25 65.50
N LEU A 10 35.19 -41.98 64.39
CA LEU A 10 34.95 -43.43 64.34
C LEU A 10 36.04 -44.26 65.04
N VAL A 11 37.27 -43.76 65.13
CA VAL A 11 38.38 -44.47 65.80
C VAL A 11 38.35 -44.27 67.33
N CYS A 12 37.87 -43.12 67.82
CA CYS A 12 37.72 -42.90 69.27
C CYS A 12 36.62 -43.75 69.91
N LEU A 13 35.57 -44.12 69.17
CA LEU A 13 34.51 -45.02 69.67
C LEU A 13 34.94 -46.50 69.73
N ALA A 14 35.95 -46.90 68.97
CA ALA A 14 36.46 -48.28 68.96
C ALA A 14 37.40 -48.60 70.14
N PHE A 15 38.09 -47.60 70.72
CA PHE A 15 39.04 -47.82 71.81
C PHE A 15 38.43 -47.75 73.22
N ALA A 16 37.26 -47.13 73.40
CA ALA A 16 36.59 -47.04 74.70
C ALA A 16 35.79 -48.31 75.08
N GLY A 17 35.55 -49.23 74.13
CA GLY A 17 34.78 -50.46 74.36
C GLY A 17 35.57 -51.67 74.86
N GLY A 18 36.91 -51.58 74.94
CA GLY A 18 37.79 -52.75 75.13
C GLY A 18 38.02 -53.22 76.57
N THR A 19 37.52 -52.51 77.60
CA THR A 19 37.82 -52.85 79.01
C THR A 19 36.60 -53.10 79.90
N TYR A 20 35.38 -53.07 79.36
CA TYR A 20 34.15 -53.48 80.05
C TYR A 20 33.65 -54.83 79.52
N MET A 21 34.49 -55.87 79.59
CA MET A 21 34.08 -57.22 79.18
C MET A 21 34.36 -58.27 80.27
N VAL A 22 33.82 -58.04 81.47
CA VAL A 22 33.65 -59.10 82.48
C VAL A 22 32.34 -58.85 83.22
N CYS A 23 31.41 -59.82 83.16
CA CYS A 23 30.15 -59.94 83.89
C CYS A 23 28.88 -59.19 83.39
N VAL A 24 28.48 -59.43 82.14
CA VAL A 24 27.05 -59.38 81.76
C VAL A 24 26.62 -60.78 81.31
N PRO A 25 25.53 -61.37 81.84
CA PRO A 25 25.01 -62.65 81.35
C PRO A 25 24.67 -62.54 79.86
N GLN A 26 25.31 -63.38 79.05
CA GLN A 26 25.22 -63.42 77.58
C GLN A 26 23.80 -63.30 76.98
N PRO A 27 22.71 -63.89 77.52
CA PRO A 27 21.41 -63.82 76.86
C PRO A 27 20.75 -62.43 76.85
N THR A 28 21.09 -61.54 77.81
CA THR A 28 20.50 -60.18 77.86
C THR A 28 21.22 -59.22 76.93
N ALA A 29 22.54 -59.36 76.77
CA ALA A 29 23.32 -58.58 75.81
C ALA A 29 22.93 -58.91 74.36
N ASP A 30 22.67 -60.19 74.06
CA ASP A 30 22.19 -60.63 72.74
C ASP A 30 20.77 -60.14 72.44
N ALA A 31 19.89 -60.09 73.45
CA ALA A 31 18.53 -59.59 73.29
C ALA A 31 18.50 -58.07 73.04
N GLU A 32 19.28 -57.29 73.80
CA GLU A 32 19.43 -55.85 73.61
C GLU A 32 20.08 -55.52 72.26
N LEU A 33 21.09 -56.30 71.85
CA LEU A 33 21.71 -56.14 70.53
C LEU A 33 20.72 -56.43 69.39
N ARG A 34 19.92 -57.49 69.49
CA ARG A 34 18.89 -57.79 68.47
C ARG A 34 17.79 -56.73 68.44
N LYS A 35 17.41 -56.19 69.60
CA LYS A 35 16.43 -55.10 69.69
C LYS A 35 16.99 -53.83 69.05
N ALA A 36 18.21 -53.43 69.38
CA ALA A 36 18.88 -52.28 68.77
C ALA A 36 19.06 -52.46 67.25
N GLN A 37 19.38 -53.67 66.79
CA GLN A 37 19.46 -53.99 65.36
C GLN A 37 18.10 -53.93 64.66
N ALA A 38 17.02 -54.33 65.33
CA ALA A 38 15.66 -54.25 64.80
C ALA A 38 15.19 -52.78 64.72
N GLU A 39 15.44 -51.98 65.75
CA GLU A 39 15.11 -50.55 65.78
C GLU A 39 15.92 -49.76 64.74
N PHE A 40 17.21 -50.07 64.56
CA PHE A 40 18.03 -49.45 63.52
C PHE A 40 17.54 -49.82 62.11
N ARG A 41 17.09 -51.07 61.90
CA ARG A 41 16.49 -51.48 60.62
C ARG A 41 15.15 -50.81 60.37
N ALA A 42 14.30 -50.69 61.39
CA ALA A 42 13.01 -50.00 61.28
C ALA A 42 13.21 -48.51 60.95
N ALA A 43 14.10 -47.82 61.67
CA ALA A 43 14.45 -46.43 61.37
C ALA A 43 15.08 -46.26 59.97
N GLY A 44 15.86 -47.24 59.51
CA GLY A 44 16.38 -47.26 58.15
C GLY A 44 15.29 -47.40 57.08
N ILE A 45 14.28 -48.24 57.32
CA ILE A 45 13.13 -48.42 56.43
C ILE A 45 12.27 -47.15 56.39
N ASP A 46 11.99 -46.53 57.52
CA ASP A 46 11.22 -45.27 57.58
C ASP A 46 11.95 -44.13 56.87
N ALA A 47 13.28 -44.03 57.04
CA ALA A 47 14.09 -43.06 56.33
C ALA A 47 14.12 -43.32 54.81
N SER A 48 14.16 -44.58 54.38
CA SER A 48 14.08 -44.93 52.96
C SER A 48 12.70 -44.63 52.36
N LEU A 49 11.61 -44.91 53.08
CA LEU A 49 10.24 -44.55 52.67
C LEU A 49 10.08 -43.03 52.52
N ALA A 50 10.54 -42.25 53.49
CA ALA A 50 10.47 -40.78 53.42
C ALA A 50 11.31 -40.19 52.27
N VAL A 51 12.43 -40.82 51.91
CA VAL A 51 13.22 -40.42 50.73
C VAL A 51 12.47 -40.77 49.44
N MET A 52 11.86 -41.96 49.36
CA MET A 52 11.06 -42.36 48.20
C MET A 52 9.84 -41.45 47.98
N GLU A 53 9.07 -41.14 49.04
CA GLU A 53 7.93 -40.21 48.96
C GLU A 53 8.35 -38.80 48.53
N ARG A 54 9.52 -38.33 49.00
CA ARG A 54 10.06 -37.03 48.58
C ARG A 54 10.51 -37.05 47.12
N ASP A 55 11.16 -38.11 46.67
CA ASP A 55 11.64 -38.22 45.30
C ASP A 55 10.44 -38.34 44.32
N GLU A 56 9.37 -39.08 44.68
CA GLU A 56 8.10 -39.11 43.94
C GLU A 56 7.44 -37.72 43.86
N ALA A 57 7.40 -36.97 44.96
CA ALA A 57 6.89 -35.60 44.97
C ALA A 57 7.75 -34.62 44.13
N LEU A 58 9.06 -34.88 44.00
CA LEU A 58 9.94 -34.07 43.14
C LEU A 58 9.72 -34.41 41.66
N GLU A 59 9.55 -35.69 41.32
CA GLU A 59 9.20 -36.12 39.97
C GLU A 59 7.85 -35.52 39.52
N GLU A 60 6.82 -35.58 40.35
CA GLU A 60 5.51 -34.97 40.05
C GLU A 60 5.61 -33.44 39.84
N ARG A 61 6.45 -32.77 40.65
CA ARG A 61 6.70 -31.32 40.51
C ARG A 61 7.42 -30.99 39.20
N ASP A 62 8.39 -31.79 38.80
CA ASP A 62 9.16 -31.57 37.57
C ASP A 62 8.28 -31.84 36.33
N GLU A 63 7.42 -32.87 36.36
CA GLU A 63 6.39 -33.10 35.33
C GLU A 63 5.39 -31.93 35.23
N LEU A 64 4.97 -31.37 36.37
CA LEU A 64 4.09 -30.21 36.41
C LEU A 64 4.78 -28.97 35.84
N ALA A 65 6.06 -28.76 36.17
CA ALA A 65 6.85 -27.65 35.63
C ALA A 65 7.02 -27.76 34.11
N GLU A 66 7.27 -28.96 33.58
CA GLU A 66 7.33 -29.22 32.14
C GLU A 66 5.96 -28.96 31.48
N ALA A 67 4.87 -29.43 32.08
CA ALA A 67 3.53 -29.17 31.58
C ALA A 67 3.20 -27.68 31.55
N VAL A 68 3.50 -26.92 32.61
CA VAL A 68 3.30 -25.46 32.68
C VAL A 68 4.13 -24.73 31.64
N SER A 69 5.38 -25.13 31.43
CA SER A 69 6.24 -24.59 30.38
C SER A 69 5.63 -24.83 28.98
N ALA A 70 5.19 -26.07 28.71
CA ALA A 70 4.55 -26.44 27.44
C ALA A 70 3.25 -25.65 27.19
N TYR A 71 2.40 -25.49 28.21
CA TYR A 71 1.19 -24.67 28.11
C TYR A 71 1.51 -23.20 27.85
N SER A 72 2.52 -22.65 28.52
CA SER A 72 2.94 -21.25 28.34
C SER A 72 3.42 -21.00 26.90
N ALA A 73 4.25 -21.90 26.36
CA ALA A 73 4.69 -21.83 24.97
C ALA A 73 3.53 -21.92 23.96
N VAL A 74 2.51 -22.74 24.25
CA VAL A 74 1.30 -22.82 23.42
C VAL A 74 0.50 -21.52 23.45
N LEU A 75 0.38 -20.86 24.61
CA LEU A 75 -0.32 -19.56 24.72
C LEU A 75 0.39 -18.46 23.91
N GLU A 76 1.72 -18.37 24.01
CA GLU A 76 2.52 -17.45 23.19
C GLU A 76 2.34 -17.73 21.68
N ALA A 77 2.35 -19.00 21.28
CA ALA A 77 2.10 -19.40 19.90
C ALA A 77 0.66 -19.06 19.44
N GLN A 78 -0.33 -19.17 20.33
CA GLN A 78 -1.73 -18.82 20.03
C GLN A 78 -1.92 -17.31 19.78
N GLU A 79 -1.18 -16.45 20.49
CA GLU A 79 -1.23 -15.00 20.29
C GLU A 79 -0.81 -14.64 18.85
N VAL A 80 0.38 -15.10 18.43
CA VAL A 80 0.90 -14.83 17.08
C VAL A 80 0.07 -15.52 15.99
N PHE A 81 -0.51 -16.69 16.30
CA PHE A 81 -1.44 -17.37 15.40
C PHE A 81 -2.73 -16.57 15.18
N THR A 82 -3.30 -15.99 16.24
CA THR A 82 -4.53 -15.18 16.18
C THR A 82 -4.32 -13.90 15.35
N ALA A 83 -3.14 -13.28 15.47
CA ALA A 83 -2.75 -12.17 14.63
C ALA A 83 -2.65 -12.58 13.13
N ALA A 84 -2.07 -13.73 12.84
CA ALA A 84 -2.00 -14.26 11.47
C ALA A 84 -3.40 -14.61 10.92
N ALA A 85 -4.28 -15.20 11.74
CA ALA A 85 -5.65 -15.52 11.35
C ALA A 85 -6.46 -14.25 11.01
N SER A 86 -6.28 -13.18 11.79
CA SER A 86 -6.92 -11.89 11.51
C SER A 86 -6.45 -11.28 10.19
N LYS A 87 -5.13 -11.36 9.90
CA LYS A 87 -4.56 -10.90 8.61
C LYS A 87 -5.08 -11.72 7.43
N ALA A 88 -5.12 -13.05 7.56
CA ALA A 88 -5.65 -13.93 6.53
C ALA A 88 -7.13 -13.65 6.25
N GLN A 89 -7.93 -13.40 7.29
CA GLN A 89 -9.33 -13.01 7.15
C GLN A 89 -9.48 -11.68 6.40
N ALA A 90 -8.71 -10.65 6.78
CA ALA A 90 -8.72 -9.37 6.09
C ALA A 90 -8.34 -9.49 4.59
N ALA A 91 -7.34 -10.33 4.27
CA ALA A 91 -6.98 -10.62 2.89
C ALA A 91 -8.13 -11.30 2.12
N LEU A 92 -8.75 -12.34 2.71
CA LEU A 92 -9.90 -13.03 2.11
C LEU A 92 -11.10 -12.11 1.89
N ASP A 93 -11.33 -11.14 2.79
CA ASP A 93 -12.40 -10.15 2.63
C ASP A 93 -12.09 -9.14 1.53
N SER A 94 -10.82 -8.73 1.38
CA SER A 94 -10.38 -7.84 0.29
C SER A 94 -10.60 -8.43 -1.11
N ALA A 95 -10.68 -9.76 -1.20
CA ALA A 95 -10.92 -10.51 -2.44
C ALA A 95 -12.40 -10.62 -2.81
N LYS A 96 -13.32 -10.28 -1.90
CA LYS A 96 -14.77 -10.42 -2.11
C LYS A 96 -15.23 -9.63 -3.34
N GLY A 97 -15.89 -10.33 -4.26
CA GLY A 97 -16.38 -9.74 -5.51
C GLY A 97 -15.31 -9.45 -6.56
N LYS A 98 -14.03 -9.76 -6.28
CA LYS A 98 -12.91 -9.59 -7.21
C LYS A 98 -12.45 -10.91 -7.79
N VAL A 99 -12.19 -11.90 -6.93
CA VAL A 99 -11.61 -13.21 -7.29
C VAL A 99 -12.20 -14.32 -6.45
N ASP A 100 -12.32 -15.53 -7.01
CA ASP A 100 -12.77 -16.71 -6.27
C ASP A 100 -11.66 -17.20 -5.32
N VAL A 101 -11.92 -17.10 -4.02
CA VAL A 101 -11.02 -17.53 -2.94
C VAL A 101 -11.61 -18.67 -2.10
N SER A 102 -12.60 -19.40 -2.63
CA SER A 102 -13.29 -20.48 -1.91
C SER A 102 -12.34 -21.57 -1.39
N ALA A 103 -11.41 -22.02 -2.22
CA ALA A 103 -10.39 -23.01 -1.85
C ALA A 103 -9.45 -22.48 -0.75
N LEU A 104 -9.05 -21.20 -0.84
CA LEU A 104 -8.20 -20.55 0.16
C LEU A 104 -8.95 -20.39 1.48
N ARG A 105 -10.22 -19.99 1.47
CA ARG A 105 -11.05 -19.94 2.67
C ARG A 105 -11.13 -21.30 3.37
N LYS A 106 -11.29 -22.39 2.62
CA LYS A 106 -11.29 -23.76 3.18
C LYS A 106 -9.94 -24.14 3.80
N ARG A 107 -8.82 -23.76 3.17
CA ARG A 107 -7.46 -23.96 3.73
C ARG A 107 -7.27 -23.19 5.04
N ALA A 108 -7.70 -21.93 5.10
CA ALA A 108 -7.62 -21.11 6.32
C ALA A 108 -8.43 -21.73 7.47
N GLN A 109 -9.66 -22.18 7.19
CA GLN A 109 -10.51 -22.89 8.17
C GLN A 109 -9.87 -24.19 8.66
N THR A 110 -9.23 -24.94 7.75
CA THR A 110 -8.51 -26.17 8.11
C THR A 110 -7.32 -25.89 9.02
N ALA A 111 -6.54 -24.84 8.75
CA ALA A 111 -5.42 -24.42 9.59
C ALA A 111 -5.91 -23.98 10.99
N GLN A 112 -7.00 -23.20 11.06
CA GLN A 112 -7.64 -22.82 12.32
C GLN A 112 -8.12 -24.01 13.13
N ALA A 113 -8.78 -24.98 12.49
CA ALA A 113 -9.25 -26.19 13.16
C ALA A 113 -8.10 -27.05 13.71
N LYS A 114 -6.96 -27.10 13.02
CA LYS A 114 -5.77 -27.85 13.47
C LYS A 114 -5.02 -27.17 14.62
N ALA A 115 -5.03 -25.84 14.68
CA ALA A 115 -4.46 -25.09 15.80
C ALA A 115 -5.37 -25.16 17.03
N PHE A 116 -6.69 -25.27 16.82
CA PHE A 116 -7.67 -25.36 17.88
C PHE A 116 -7.53 -26.68 18.65
N GLY A 117 -7.42 -26.60 19.97
CA GLY A 117 -7.34 -27.77 20.86
C GLY A 117 -5.93 -28.32 21.09
N VAL A 118 -4.88 -27.70 20.53
CA VAL A 118 -3.49 -28.03 20.88
C VAL A 118 -3.20 -27.55 22.30
N LYS A 119 -2.71 -28.46 23.16
CA LYS A 119 -2.49 -28.19 24.59
C LYS A 119 -1.02 -28.11 25.02
N ARG A 120 -0.12 -28.88 24.39
CA ARG A 120 1.28 -28.99 24.84
C ARG A 120 2.32 -28.79 23.75
N ASP A 121 1.91 -28.68 22.48
CA ASP A 121 2.85 -28.61 21.37
C ASP A 121 2.72 -27.30 20.59
N ALA A 122 3.50 -26.30 21.00
CA ALA A 122 3.54 -24.99 20.35
C ALA A 122 3.95 -25.08 18.87
N SER A 123 4.72 -26.11 18.48
CA SER A 123 5.20 -26.27 17.11
C SER A 123 4.05 -26.52 16.13
N ILE A 124 2.99 -27.22 16.56
CA ILE A 124 1.79 -27.45 15.73
C ILE A 124 1.09 -26.11 15.45
N VAL A 125 0.93 -25.26 16.47
CA VAL A 125 0.30 -23.94 16.34
C VAL A 125 1.13 -23.04 15.41
N LEU A 126 2.45 -23.01 15.59
CA LEU A 126 3.36 -22.25 14.74
C LEU A 126 3.38 -22.76 13.29
N ALA A 127 3.28 -24.07 13.07
CA ALA A 127 3.15 -24.63 11.72
C ALA A 127 1.84 -24.17 11.04
N GLN A 128 0.72 -24.10 11.78
CA GLN A 128 -0.52 -23.56 11.22
C GLN A 128 -0.46 -22.05 10.97
N LYS A 129 0.30 -21.29 11.78
CA LYS A 129 0.56 -19.86 11.53
C LYS A 129 1.25 -19.66 10.18
N VAL A 130 2.28 -20.45 9.86
CA VAL A 130 3.00 -20.36 8.58
C VAL A 130 2.04 -20.54 7.40
N ILE A 131 1.12 -21.50 7.49
CA ILE A 131 0.10 -21.73 6.46
C ILE A 131 -0.79 -20.48 6.27
N LEU A 132 -1.17 -19.79 7.35
CA LEU A 132 -1.98 -18.57 7.27
C LEU A 132 -1.20 -17.40 6.66
N ASP A 133 0.10 -17.27 6.95
CA ASP A 133 0.96 -16.24 6.36
C ASP A 133 1.15 -16.46 4.84
N GLU A 134 1.39 -17.71 4.43
CA GLU A 134 1.46 -18.09 3.01
C GLU A 134 0.16 -17.80 2.28
N LEU A 135 -0.97 -18.14 2.88
CA LEU A 135 -2.30 -17.90 2.33
C LEU A 135 -2.60 -16.40 2.21
N THR A 136 -2.20 -15.61 3.20
CA THR A 136 -2.31 -14.15 3.16
C THR A 136 -1.54 -13.58 1.96
N THR A 137 -0.31 -14.07 1.75
CA THR A 137 0.53 -13.68 0.61
C THR A 137 -0.11 -14.09 -0.72
N GLU A 138 -0.62 -15.32 -0.81
CA GLU A 138 -1.29 -15.86 -2.00
C GLU A 138 -2.52 -15.01 -2.36
N VAL A 139 -3.43 -14.76 -1.41
CA VAL A 139 -4.63 -13.92 -1.64
C VAL A 139 -4.25 -12.51 -2.07
N THR A 140 -3.31 -11.88 -1.38
CA THR A 140 -2.87 -10.51 -1.70
C THR A 140 -2.31 -10.43 -3.12
N SER A 141 -1.53 -11.43 -3.55
CA SER A 141 -0.96 -11.49 -4.90
C SER A 141 -2.04 -11.64 -5.98
N VAL A 142 -3.06 -12.48 -5.74
CA VAL A 142 -4.16 -12.71 -6.68
C VAL A 142 -5.06 -11.48 -6.79
N VAL A 143 -5.34 -10.80 -5.67
CA VAL A 143 -6.09 -9.53 -5.68
C VAL A 143 -5.33 -8.44 -6.43
N ALA A 144 -4.03 -8.27 -6.16
CA ALA A 144 -3.20 -7.30 -6.87
C ALA A 144 -3.15 -7.57 -8.39
N ALA A 145 -3.05 -8.85 -8.78
CA ALA A 145 -3.10 -9.25 -10.18
C ALA A 145 -4.45 -8.94 -10.84
N HIS A 146 -5.57 -9.13 -10.12
CA HIS A 146 -6.89 -8.75 -10.60
C HIS A 146 -7.03 -7.23 -10.77
N GLU A 147 -6.61 -6.44 -9.78
CA GLU A 147 -6.66 -4.98 -9.84
C GLU A 147 -5.82 -4.42 -10.99
N LYS A 148 -4.65 -5.02 -11.24
CA LYS A 148 -3.83 -4.71 -12.42
C LYS A 148 -4.60 -4.99 -13.72
N LYS A 149 -5.24 -6.16 -13.86
CA LYS A 149 -6.05 -6.50 -15.04
C LYS A 149 -7.23 -5.54 -15.24
N VAL A 150 -7.95 -5.20 -14.17
CA VAL A 150 -9.05 -4.23 -14.23
C VAL A 150 -8.55 -2.86 -14.68
N THR A 151 -7.38 -2.42 -14.18
CA THR A 151 -6.76 -1.16 -14.58
C THR A 151 -6.32 -1.17 -16.04
N GLU A 152 -5.69 -2.25 -16.50
CA GLU A 152 -5.29 -2.43 -17.90
C GLU A 152 -6.49 -2.49 -18.85
N GLU A 153 -7.58 -3.17 -18.46
CA GLU A 153 -8.82 -3.20 -19.24
C GLU A 153 -9.49 -1.83 -19.29
N ALA A 154 -9.51 -1.09 -18.18
CA ALA A 154 -9.99 0.29 -18.16
C ALA A 154 -9.13 1.20 -19.06
N ALA A 155 -7.81 1.05 -19.03
CA ALA A 155 -6.89 1.77 -19.91
C ALA A 155 -7.09 1.39 -21.38
N ARG A 156 -7.30 0.10 -21.69
CA ARG A 156 -7.64 -0.37 -23.04
C ARG A 156 -8.98 0.16 -23.51
N LYS A 157 -10.01 0.16 -22.67
CA LYS A 157 -11.32 0.76 -22.99
C LYS A 157 -11.20 2.27 -23.19
N ALA A 158 -10.38 2.96 -22.40
CA ALA A 158 -10.08 4.38 -22.60
C ALA A 158 -9.30 4.64 -23.90
N ALA A 159 -8.35 3.77 -24.26
CA ALA A 159 -7.62 3.84 -25.53
C ALA A 159 -8.54 3.55 -26.73
N ALA A 160 -9.38 2.53 -26.64
CA ALA A 160 -10.40 2.20 -27.65
C ALA A 160 -11.49 3.30 -27.75
N ALA A 161 -11.82 3.97 -26.64
CA ALA A 161 -12.69 5.16 -26.67
C ALA A 161 -12.01 6.34 -27.39
N ARG A 162 -10.69 6.51 -27.21
CA ARG A 162 -9.89 7.48 -27.98
C ARG A 162 -9.85 7.11 -29.47
N GLU A 163 -9.68 5.83 -29.82
CA GLU A 163 -9.68 5.36 -31.22
C GLU A 163 -11.07 5.42 -31.86
N SER A 164 -12.15 5.06 -31.17
CA SER A 164 -13.52 5.20 -31.68
C SER A 164 -13.95 6.66 -31.87
N SER A 165 -13.38 7.59 -31.09
CA SER A 165 -13.56 9.03 -31.30
C SER A 165 -12.90 9.55 -32.60
N SER A 166 -12.03 8.76 -33.24
CA SER A 166 -11.37 9.13 -34.50
C SER A 166 -12.31 9.11 -35.71
N SER A 167 -13.51 8.53 -35.60
CA SER A 167 -14.56 8.68 -36.60
C SER A 167 -15.54 9.79 -36.18
N SER A 168 -15.17 11.03 -36.54
CA SER A 168 -15.98 12.27 -36.57
C SER A 168 -16.13 13.18 -35.34
N LYS A 169 -15.62 12.89 -34.11
CA LYS A 169 -15.77 13.84 -32.96
C LYS A 169 -14.58 14.04 -32.02
N GLY A 170 -13.51 13.24 -32.09
CA GLY A 170 -12.36 13.31 -31.18
C GLY A 170 -11.55 14.60 -31.35
N TRP A 171 -11.16 14.91 -32.59
CA TRP A 171 -10.35 16.10 -32.87
C TRP A 171 -11.05 17.43 -32.54
N LEU A 172 -12.39 17.48 -32.68
CA LEU A 172 -13.15 18.67 -32.33
C LEU A 172 -13.25 18.84 -30.81
N SER A 173 -13.34 17.74 -30.07
CA SER A 173 -13.22 17.75 -28.61
C SER A 173 -11.82 18.19 -28.17
N ASP A 174 -10.77 17.78 -28.87
CA ASP A 174 -9.40 18.23 -28.59
C ASP A 174 -9.25 19.74 -28.84
N ALA A 175 -9.76 20.24 -29.96
CA ALA A 175 -9.80 21.66 -30.26
C ALA A 175 -10.60 22.45 -29.21
N ARG A 176 -11.71 21.89 -28.71
CA ARG A 176 -12.51 22.44 -27.60
C ARG A 176 -11.68 22.56 -26.33
N ARG A 177 -11.00 21.49 -25.91
CA ARG A 177 -10.14 21.51 -24.72
C ARG A 177 -9.00 22.52 -24.85
N THR A 178 -8.37 22.64 -26.02
CA THR A 178 -7.36 23.67 -26.29
C THR A 178 -7.97 25.08 -26.14
N LEU A 179 -9.15 25.32 -26.70
CA LEU A 179 -9.82 26.61 -26.61
C LEU A 179 -10.19 26.96 -25.15
N ASP A 180 -10.67 25.98 -24.38
CA ASP A 180 -10.95 26.13 -22.95
C ASP A 180 -9.70 26.50 -22.15
N SER A 181 -8.57 25.86 -22.44
CA SER A 181 -7.29 26.14 -21.78
C SER A 181 -6.80 27.58 -21.96
N TYR A 182 -7.27 28.26 -23.01
CA TYR A 182 -6.96 29.67 -23.29
C TYR A 182 -8.04 30.65 -22.84
N GLY A 183 -9.03 30.17 -22.08
CA GLY A 183 -10.14 30.98 -21.55
C GLY A 183 -11.26 31.22 -22.56
N GLY A 184 -11.35 30.41 -23.61
CA GLY A 184 -12.37 30.51 -24.66
C GLY A 184 -13.64 29.70 -24.42
N SER A 185 -13.93 29.27 -23.17
CA SER A 185 -15.11 28.43 -22.84
C SER A 185 -16.45 29.05 -23.22
N TRP A 186 -16.51 30.37 -23.27
CA TRP A 186 -17.69 31.16 -23.66
C TRP A 186 -17.91 31.24 -25.19
N VAL A 187 -16.95 30.79 -26.00
CA VAL A 187 -17.05 30.78 -27.46
C VAL A 187 -17.55 29.43 -27.94
N LYS A 188 -18.60 29.39 -28.77
CA LYS A 188 -19.06 28.17 -29.44
C LYS A 188 -17.97 27.67 -30.40
N LEU A 189 -17.71 26.37 -30.37
CA LEU A 189 -16.79 25.71 -31.29
C LEU A 189 -17.55 24.70 -32.14
N ARG A 190 -17.38 24.75 -33.46
CA ARG A 190 -17.99 23.81 -34.39
C ARG A 190 -16.99 23.27 -35.41
N SER A 191 -17.26 22.09 -35.94
CA SER A 191 -16.65 21.68 -37.20
C SER A 191 -17.25 22.49 -38.36
N TYR A 192 -16.44 22.81 -39.36
CA TYR A 192 -16.92 23.43 -40.60
C TYR A 192 -16.16 22.89 -41.82
N ASP A 193 -16.62 23.29 -43.01
CA ASP A 193 -16.17 22.82 -44.33
C ASP A 193 -14.86 23.46 -44.83
N GLY A 194 -14.27 24.37 -44.05
CA GLY A 194 -13.04 25.07 -44.41
C GLY A 194 -13.27 26.35 -45.21
N ASN A 195 -14.49 26.66 -45.64
CA ASN A 195 -14.78 27.89 -46.37
C ASN A 195 -14.94 29.08 -45.41
N CYS A 196 -13.93 29.96 -45.37
CA CYS A 196 -13.94 31.20 -44.60
C CYS A 196 -13.79 32.38 -45.57
N GLY A 197 -14.88 33.11 -45.82
CA GLY A 197 -14.86 34.27 -46.71
C GLY A 197 -14.51 33.96 -48.17
N GLY A 198 -14.81 32.74 -48.65
CA GLY A 198 -14.55 32.33 -50.03
C GLY A 198 -13.17 31.68 -50.25
N SER A 199 -12.38 31.50 -49.20
CA SER A 199 -11.08 30.82 -49.25
C SER A 199 -11.01 29.69 -48.23
N PHE A 200 -10.15 28.71 -48.49
CA PHE A 200 -9.95 27.59 -47.58
C PHE A 200 -9.06 28.01 -46.40
N HIS A 201 -9.57 27.88 -45.18
CA HIS A 201 -8.83 28.10 -43.94
C HIS A 201 -9.06 26.93 -42.96
N ILE A 202 -8.11 26.72 -42.04
CA ILE A 202 -8.26 25.66 -41.02
C ILE A 202 -9.10 26.15 -39.83
N GLY A 203 -8.99 27.44 -39.48
CA GLY A 203 -9.85 28.10 -38.51
C GLY A 203 -10.61 29.25 -39.17
N CYS A 204 -11.77 29.57 -38.62
CA CYS A 204 -12.55 30.73 -39.04
C CYS A 204 -13.41 31.25 -37.89
N ASN A 205 -13.25 32.52 -37.56
CA ASN A 205 -14.10 33.20 -36.59
C ASN A 205 -15.34 33.81 -37.28
N PHE A 206 -16.52 33.21 -37.07
CA PHE A 206 -17.77 33.65 -37.69
C PHE A 206 -18.44 34.80 -36.95
N SER A 207 -18.24 34.87 -35.63
CA SER A 207 -18.76 35.95 -34.79
C SER A 207 -17.94 36.11 -33.52
N ALA A 208 -18.27 37.10 -32.69
CA ALA A 208 -17.64 37.29 -31.40
C ALA A 208 -17.72 36.03 -30.51
N THR A 209 -18.67 35.12 -30.75
CA THR A 209 -18.94 33.93 -29.92
C THR A 209 -18.97 32.63 -30.73
N ASP A 210 -18.48 32.59 -31.98
CA ASP A 210 -18.52 31.38 -32.81
C ASP A 210 -17.24 31.22 -33.65
N ILE A 211 -16.56 30.08 -33.44
CA ILE A 211 -15.36 29.66 -34.18
C ILE A 211 -15.66 28.31 -34.85
N GLY A 212 -15.36 28.22 -36.15
CA GLY A 212 -15.25 26.95 -36.85
C GLY A 212 -13.80 26.48 -36.95
N ILE A 213 -13.60 25.17 -36.78
CA ILE A 213 -12.34 24.49 -37.06
C ILE A 213 -12.59 23.39 -38.09
N HIS A 214 -11.74 23.29 -39.10
CA HIS A 214 -11.81 22.25 -40.13
C HIS A 214 -11.08 20.99 -39.64
N SER A 215 -11.51 19.81 -40.08
CA SER A 215 -10.98 18.52 -39.61
C SER A 215 -9.48 18.33 -39.86
N SER A 216 -8.93 18.97 -40.89
CA SER A 216 -7.49 18.96 -41.18
C SER A 216 -6.63 19.63 -40.11
N TRP A 217 -7.22 20.35 -39.14
CA TRP A 217 -6.53 20.81 -37.95
C TRP A 217 -5.86 19.65 -37.20
N ALA A 218 -6.53 18.49 -37.14
CA ALA A 218 -6.07 17.32 -36.40
C ALA A 218 -4.72 16.78 -36.88
N THR A 219 -4.42 16.94 -38.18
CA THR A 219 -3.21 16.41 -38.83
C THR A 219 -2.02 17.37 -38.76
N LYS A 220 -2.19 18.56 -38.15
CA LYS A 220 -1.13 19.55 -38.01
C LYS A 220 -0.31 19.35 -36.74
N GLY A 221 0.94 19.85 -36.77
CA GLY A 221 1.81 19.87 -35.60
C GLY A 221 1.23 20.70 -34.45
N ALA A 222 1.61 20.37 -33.21
CA ALA A 222 1.07 20.99 -32.00
C ALA A 222 1.14 22.52 -32.00
N SER A 223 2.27 23.10 -32.40
CA SER A 223 2.44 24.57 -32.44
C SER A 223 1.46 25.24 -33.40
N TYR A 224 1.21 24.67 -34.59
CA TYR A 224 0.21 25.20 -35.52
C TYR A 224 -1.20 25.05 -34.96
N ARG A 225 -1.53 23.89 -34.38
CA ARG A 225 -2.84 23.63 -33.80
C ARG A 225 -3.18 24.63 -32.69
N ASN A 226 -2.22 24.89 -31.81
CA ASN A 226 -2.38 25.85 -30.72
C ASN A 226 -2.48 27.29 -31.23
N TRP A 227 -1.66 27.66 -32.22
CA TRP A 227 -1.75 28.97 -32.87
C TRP A 227 -3.12 29.20 -33.50
N VAL A 228 -3.66 28.26 -34.29
CA VAL A 228 -4.99 28.42 -34.91
C VAL A 228 -6.04 28.74 -33.86
N ILE A 229 -6.10 27.96 -32.77
CA ILE A 229 -7.11 28.17 -31.73
C ILE A 229 -6.95 29.54 -31.04
N MET A 230 -5.72 29.94 -30.73
CA MET A 230 -5.44 31.24 -30.12
C MET A 230 -5.73 32.41 -31.07
N HIS A 231 -5.41 32.26 -32.37
CA HIS A 231 -5.66 33.24 -33.42
C HIS A 231 -7.16 33.48 -33.62
N GLU A 232 -7.96 32.41 -33.74
CA GLU A 232 -9.41 32.54 -33.87
C GLU A 232 -10.08 33.09 -32.61
N LEU A 233 -9.53 32.77 -31.42
CA LEU A 233 -9.98 33.38 -30.17
C LEU A 233 -9.64 34.88 -30.14
N ALA A 234 -8.49 35.30 -30.68
CA ALA A 234 -8.14 36.71 -30.77
C ALA A 234 -9.16 37.49 -31.62
N HIS A 235 -9.61 36.93 -32.75
CA HIS A 235 -10.70 37.51 -33.54
C HIS A 235 -12.00 37.67 -32.75
N SER A 236 -12.32 36.72 -31.86
CA SER A 236 -13.50 36.83 -30.98
C SER A 236 -13.43 38.09 -30.09
N TYR A 237 -12.25 38.41 -29.55
CA TYR A 237 -12.02 39.62 -28.75
C TYR A 237 -11.97 40.88 -29.62
N GLN A 238 -11.35 40.82 -30.80
CA GLN A 238 -11.36 41.94 -31.74
C GLN A 238 -12.78 42.35 -32.15
N ARG A 239 -13.66 41.38 -32.41
CA ARG A 239 -15.07 41.66 -32.74
C ARG A 239 -15.82 42.33 -31.59
N LYS A 240 -15.51 41.99 -30.33
CA LYS A 240 -16.06 42.70 -29.15
C LYS A 240 -15.58 44.16 -29.08
N ALA A 241 -14.37 44.43 -29.56
CA ALA A 241 -13.75 45.76 -29.54
C ALA A 241 -13.75 46.47 -30.90
N TRP A 242 -14.53 45.99 -31.88
CA TRP A 242 -14.39 46.33 -33.30
C TRP A 242 -14.39 47.84 -33.56
N GLY A 243 -15.40 48.54 -33.05
CA GLY A 243 -15.52 49.99 -33.24
C GLY A 243 -14.33 50.77 -32.68
N ALA A 244 -13.89 50.42 -31.48
CA ALA A 244 -12.75 51.07 -30.83
C ALA A 244 -11.43 50.77 -31.57
N ILE A 245 -11.21 49.54 -32.02
CA ILE A 245 -10.02 49.16 -32.80
C ILE A 245 -9.94 49.98 -34.09
N HIS A 246 -11.03 50.07 -34.86
CA HIS A 246 -11.04 50.81 -36.13
C HIS A 246 -10.98 52.33 -35.95
N ALA A 247 -11.42 52.85 -34.79
CA ALA A 247 -11.25 54.25 -34.42
C ALA A 247 -9.82 54.60 -33.96
N SER A 248 -9.04 53.62 -33.49
CA SER A 248 -7.70 53.85 -32.93
C SER A 248 -6.68 54.30 -34.01
N PRO A 249 -6.05 55.48 -33.87
CA PRO A 249 -4.96 55.89 -34.75
C PRO A 249 -3.71 55.02 -34.54
N THR A 250 -3.45 54.52 -33.34
CA THR A 250 -2.37 53.56 -33.09
C THR A 250 -2.59 52.23 -33.79
N TYR A 251 -3.82 51.72 -33.88
CA TYR A 251 -4.10 50.53 -34.69
C TYR A 251 -3.72 50.76 -36.17
N LYS A 252 -4.14 51.90 -36.75
CA LYS A 252 -3.80 52.27 -38.12
C LYS A 252 -2.28 52.40 -38.32
N ARG A 253 -1.57 53.05 -37.40
CA ARG A 253 -0.11 53.22 -37.44
C ARG A 253 0.63 51.89 -37.33
N LEU A 254 0.27 51.06 -36.35
CA LEU A 254 1.02 49.84 -36.04
C LEU A 254 0.68 48.69 -36.99
N PHE A 255 -0.59 48.54 -37.37
CA PHE A 255 -1.08 47.39 -38.11
C PHE A 255 -1.52 47.72 -39.54
N ASN A 256 -1.53 48.99 -39.95
CA ASN A 256 -2.00 49.42 -41.26
C ASN A 256 -3.42 48.91 -41.60
N GLY A 257 -4.26 48.70 -40.57
CA GLY A 257 -5.58 48.10 -40.73
C GLY A 257 -5.60 46.57 -40.96
N GLU A 258 -4.46 45.88 -40.89
CA GLU A 258 -4.38 44.42 -41.03
C GLU A 258 -4.91 43.73 -39.77
N ILE A 259 -6.18 43.33 -39.77
CA ILE A 259 -6.82 42.64 -38.64
C ILE A 259 -6.22 41.26 -38.34
N GLU A 260 -5.78 40.56 -39.39
CA GLU A 260 -5.09 39.26 -39.29
C GLU A 260 -3.72 39.39 -38.63
N LEU A 261 -2.98 40.46 -38.94
CA LEU A 261 -1.69 40.72 -38.28
C LEU A 261 -1.90 41.04 -36.79
N LEU A 262 -2.96 41.76 -36.45
CA LEU A 262 -3.33 41.99 -35.05
C LEU A 262 -3.64 40.68 -34.33
N ALA A 263 -4.43 39.78 -34.92
CA ALA A 263 -4.76 38.49 -34.31
C ALA A 263 -3.50 37.62 -34.10
N ASN A 264 -2.58 37.62 -35.06
CA ASN A 264 -1.28 36.97 -34.94
C ASN A 264 -0.45 37.52 -33.76
N CYS A 265 -0.42 38.85 -33.58
CA CYS A 265 0.34 39.45 -32.48
C CYS A 265 -0.34 39.24 -31.11
N MET A 266 -1.67 39.20 -31.07
CA MET A 266 -2.42 38.80 -29.89
C MET A 266 -2.11 37.35 -29.48
N ALA A 267 -2.04 36.43 -30.45
CA ALA A 267 -1.69 35.04 -30.21
C ALA A 267 -0.23 34.86 -29.76
N LYS A 268 0.71 35.57 -30.40
CA LYS A 268 2.12 35.59 -30.02
C LYS A 268 2.33 36.10 -28.60
N HIS A 269 1.59 37.13 -28.16
CA HIS A 269 1.66 37.64 -26.79
C HIS A 269 1.37 36.54 -25.74
N ARG A 270 0.46 35.61 -26.06
CA ARG A 270 0.11 34.46 -25.21
C ARG A 270 0.95 33.21 -25.49
N GLY A 271 2.12 33.38 -26.12
CA GLY A 271 3.08 32.30 -26.37
C GLY A 271 2.75 31.40 -27.57
N GLN A 272 1.71 31.72 -28.36
CA GLN A 272 1.29 30.91 -29.52
C GLN A 272 1.56 31.66 -30.83
N GLY A 273 2.83 31.76 -31.22
CA GLY A 273 3.23 32.35 -32.51
C GLY A 273 3.40 31.29 -33.60
N TRP A 274 2.97 31.60 -34.83
CA TRP A 274 3.22 30.77 -35.99
C TRP A 274 3.50 31.63 -37.23
N GLY A 275 4.52 31.27 -38.00
CA GLY A 275 4.84 31.90 -39.29
C GLY A 275 5.29 33.36 -39.21
N GLY A 276 6.61 33.60 -39.36
CA GLY A 276 7.19 34.93 -39.56
C GLY A 276 7.14 35.89 -38.36
N ASN A 277 8.13 36.80 -38.26
CA ASN A 277 8.33 37.67 -37.10
C ASN A 277 7.75 39.09 -37.29
N ARG A 278 6.57 39.24 -37.93
CA ARG A 278 5.97 40.57 -38.21
C ARG A 278 5.45 41.28 -36.95
N CYS A 279 5.41 40.60 -35.80
CA CYS A 279 5.03 41.17 -34.51
C CYS A 279 6.24 41.71 -33.76
N THR A 280 6.49 43.01 -33.91
CA THR A 280 7.47 43.77 -33.12
C THR A 280 7.06 43.81 -31.64
N PRO A 281 7.97 44.14 -30.71
CA PRO A 281 7.63 44.32 -29.30
C PRO A 281 6.49 45.33 -29.10
N GLU A 282 6.51 46.46 -29.81
CA GLU A 282 5.47 47.49 -29.74
C GLU A 282 4.11 46.97 -30.23
N ARG A 283 4.05 46.28 -31.38
CA ARG A 283 2.82 45.65 -31.89
C ARG A 283 2.26 44.64 -30.88
N THR A 284 3.13 43.81 -30.31
CA THR A 284 2.74 42.77 -29.35
C THR A 284 2.20 43.38 -28.06
N ALA A 285 2.85 44.43 -27.54
CA ALA A 285 2.42 45.12 -26.33
C ALA A 285 1.07 45.84 -26.52
N TRP A 286 0.86 46.49 -27.67
CA TRP A 286 -0.44 47.10 -27.97
C TRP A 286 -1.54 46.04 -28.15
N ALA A 287 -1.25 44.97 -28.91
CA ALA A 287 -2.18 43.86 -29.13
C ALA A 287 -2.64 43.18 -27.83
N ALA A 288 -1.76 43.10 -26.83
CA ALA A 288 -2.08 42.54 -25.52
C ALA A 288 -3.26 43.24 -24.83
N GLY A 289 -3.41 44.56 -25.03
CA GLY A 289 -4.51 45.34 -24.44
C GLY A 289 -5.89 44.87 -24.86
N ILE A 290 -6.03 44.35 -26.08
CA ILE A 290 -7.30 43.90 -26.65
C ILE A 290 -7.89 42.72 -25.86
N TRP A 291 -7.04 41.85 -25.28
CA TRP A 291 -7.50 40.75 -24.43
C TRP A 291 -8.24 41.23 -23.17
N ALA A 292 -7.91 42.42 -22.68
CA ALA A 292 -8.57 43.07 -21.56
C ALA A 292 -9.70 44.02 -21.98
N GLY A 293 -10.06 44.06 -23.27
CA GLY A 293 -11.01 45.03 -23.82
C GLY A 293 -10.47 46.46 -23.92
N ASN A 294 -9.17 46.66 -23.70
CA ASN A 294 -8.53 47.97 -23.70
C ASN A 294 -7.94 48.28 -25.07
N VAL A 295 -8.57 49.22 -25.79
CA VAL A 295 -8.02 49.76 -27.04
C VAL A 295 -7.41 51.12 -26.76
N ARG A 296 -6.08 51.19 -26.79
CA ARG A 296 -5.36 52.47 -26.61
C ARG A 296 -5.35 53.26 -27.93
N GLY A 297 -5.54 54.57 -27.79
CA GLY A 297 -5.43 55.55 -28.88
C GLY A 297 -4.06 55.52 -29.54
#